data_AF-A0A5K1BPV7-F1
#
_entry.id   AF-A0A5K1BPV7-F1
#
_cell.length_a   1.000
_cell.length_b   1.000
_cell.length_c   1.000
_cell.angle_alpha   90.00
_cell.angle_beta   90.00
_cell.angle_gamma   90.00
#
_symmetry.space_group_name_H-M   'P 1'
#
loop_
_entity.id
_entity.type
_entity.pdbx_description
1 polymer ?
#
loop_
_entity_poly.entity_id
_entity_poly.type
_entity_poly.pdbx_seq_one_letter_code
_entity_poly.pdbx_strand_id
1 'polypeptide(L)'
;IVEGCNCQPLALELIGASLKNKEISEWRTKAESLQKGQIFDEYEKILWPLYTSLEDLTSTERECFMDLSSFPNNIRIRAAALMDMWVHTRGQNEDGARPYNILKKLADRHLIELFKRT
;
A
#
# COMPACT_ATOMS: atom_id res chain seq x y z
N ILE A 1 3.80 -7.75 -20.67
CA ILE A 1 3.97 -7.78 -19.20
C ILE A 1 3.70 -6.40 -18.60
N VAL A 2 4.48 -5.36 -18.90
CA VAL A 2 4.34 -4.03 -18.27
C VAL A 2 2.94 -3.42 -18.40
N GLU A 3 2.42 -3.36 -19.63
CA GLU A 3 1.06 -2.86 -19.89
C GLU A 3 -0.02 -3.71 -19.21
N GLY A 4 0.17 -5.04 -19.16
CA GLY A 4 -0.73 -5.96 -18.46
C GLY A 4 -0.75 -5.78 -16.93
N CYS A 5 0.26 -5.09 -16.36
CA CYS A 5 0.31 -4.75 -14.94
C CYS A 5 -0.28 -3.35 -14.63
N ASN A 6 -0.93 -2.71 -15.62
CA ASN A 6 -1.44 -1.33 -15.52
C ASN A 6 -0.39 -0.31 -15.04
N CYS A 7 0.89 -0.56 -15.31
CA CYS A 7 2.01 0.25 -14.84
C CYS A 7 2.05 0.48 -13.31
N GLN A 8 1.38 -0.37 -12.52
CA GLN A 8 1.41 -0.29 -11.06
C GLN A 8 2.75 -0.84 -10.54
N PRO A 9 3.54 -0.06 -9.77
CA PRO A 9 4.87 -0.49 -9.33
C PRO A 9 4.85 -1.79 -8.53
N LEU A 10 3.91 -1.95 -7.60
CA LEU A 10 3.76 -3.17 -6.81
C LEU A 10 3.38 -4.37 -7.68
N ALA A 11 2.54 -4.14 -8.68
CA ALA A 11 2.16 -5.17 -9.63
C ALA A 11 3.38 -5.67 -10.42
N LEU A 12 4.17 -4.74 -10.95
CA LEU A 12 5.41 -5.02 -11.66
C LEU A 12 6.45 -5.73 -10.80
N GLU A 13 6.62 -5.29 -9.55
CA GLU A 13 7.56 -5.90 -8.61
C GLU A 13 7.17 -7.35 -8.31
N LEU A 14 5.88 -7.61 -8.07
CA LEU A 14 5.38 -8.93 -7.77
C LEU A 14 5.50 -9.90 -8.96
N ILE A 15 5.03 -9.49 -10.15
CA ILE A 15 5.14 -10.32 -11.35
C ILE A 15 6.61 -10.49 -11.75
N GLY A 16 7.41 -9.43 -11.63
CA GLY A 16 8.85 -9.49 -11.88
C GLY A 16 9.54 -10.47 -10.94
N ALA A 17 9.20 -10.47 -9.64
CA ALA A 17 9.73 -11.40 -8.67
C ALA A 17 9.31 -12.86 -8.97
N SER A 18 8.05 -13.08 -9.34
CA SER A 18 7.52 -14.41 -9.72
C SER A 18 8.21 -14.99 -10.97
N LEU A 19 8.60 -14.13 -11.91
CA LEU A 19 9.28 -14.50 -13.15
C LEU A 19 10.81 -14.53 -13.04
N LYS A 20 11.37 -14.13 -11.90
CA LYS A 20 12.82 -14.14 -11.68
C LYS A 20 13.37 -15.56 -11.80
N ASN A 21 14.41 -15.74 -12.61
CA ASN A 21 15.06 -17.03 -12.91
C ASN A 21 14.14 -18.07 -13.59
N LYS A 22 13.03 -17.64 -14.19
CA LYS A 22 12.13 -18.50 -14.98
C LYS A 22 12.51 -18.54 -16.46
N GLU A 23 12.12 -19.61 -17.14
CA GLU A 23 12.38 -19.75 -18.58
C GLU A 23 11.51 -18.82 -19.42
N ILE A 24 11.97 -18.46 -20.63
CA ILE A 24 11.23 -17.59 -21.55
C ILE A 24 9.83 -18.12 -21.88
N SER A 25 9.65 -19.46 -21.85
CA SER A 25 8.36 -20.13 -22.01
C SER A 25 7.36 -19.67 -20.94
N GLU A 26 7.75 -19.68 -19.67
CA GLU A 26 6.95 -19.21 -18.53
C GLU A 26 6.63 -17.72 -18.64
N TRP A 27 7.58 -16.91 -19.12
CA TRP A 27 7.35 -15.48 -19.36
C TRP A 27 6.28 -15.23 -20.42
N ARG A 28 6.29 -16.00 -21.52
CA ARG A 28 5.27 -15.91 -22.57
C ARG A 28 3.90 -16.33 -22.06
N THR A 29 3.82 -17.45 -21.34
CA THR A 29 2.56 -17.90 -20.73
C THR A 29 1.99 -16.85 -19.76
N LYS A 30 2.85 -16.21 -18.95
CA LYS A 30 2.42 -15.14 -18.04
C LYS A 30 1.99 -13.87 -18.80
N ALA A 31 2.65 -13.52 -19.90
CA ALA A 31 2.25 -12.39 -20.74
C ALA A 31 0.89 -12.62 -21.40
N GLU A 32 0.61 -13.84 -21.86
CA GLU A 32 -0.68 -14.23 -22.43
C GLU A 32 -1.80 -14.25 -21.39
N SER A 33 -1.54 -14.74 -20.17
CA SER A 33 -2.54 -14.70 -19.09
C SER A 33 -2.81 -13.28 -18.60
N LEU A 34 -1.80 -12.40 -18.61
CA LEU A 34 -1.96 -10.96 -18.35
C LEU A 34 -2.90 -10.30 -19.35
N GLN A 35 -2.73 -10.58 -20.66
CA GLN A 35 -3.62 -10.05 -21.70
C GLN A 35 -5.06 -10.56 -21.56
N LYS A 36 -5.24 -11.75 -20.99
CA LYS A 36 -6.57 -12.35 -20.75
C LYS A 36 -7.20 -11.92 -19.41
N GLY A 37 -6.53 -11.08 -18.63
CA GLY A 37 -7.02 -10.63 -17.31
C GLY A 37 -6.99 -11.68 -16.21
N GLN A 38 -6.37 -12.85 -16.45
CA GLN A 38 -6.42 -14.02 -15.56
C GLN A 38 -5.48 -13.93 -14.35
N ILE A 39 -4.77 -12.82 -14.17
CA ILE A 39 -3.86 -12.60 -13.05
C ILE A 39 -4.51 -11.76 -11.94
N PHE A 40 -5.70 -11.21 -12.17
CA PHE A 40 -6.47 -10.60 -11.08
C PHE A 40 -6.65 -11.58 -9.91
N ASP A 41 -6.79 -12.89 -10.14
CA ASP A 41 -6.96 -13.87 -9.05
C ASP A 41 -5.71 -14.03 -8.16
N GLU A 42 -4.50 -13.95 -8.73
CA GLU A 42 -3.26 -14.02 -7.95
C GLU A 42 -2.95 -12.68 -7.26
N TYR A 43 -3.24 -11.57 -7.94
CA TYR A 43 -3.19 -10.25 -7.32
C TYR A 43 -4.21 -10.11 -6.21
N GLU A 44 -5.45 -10.57 -6.41
CA GLU A 44 -6.49 -10.58 -5.39
C GLU A 44 -6.02 -11.36 -4.19
N LYS A 45 -5.41 -12.55 -4.35
CA LYS A 45 -4.92 -13.31 -3.19
C LYS A 45 -3.88 -12.57 -2.35
N ILE A 46 -3.13 -11.64 -2.93
CA ILE A 46 -2.07 -10.87 -2.24
C ILE A 46 -2.57 -9.50 -1.79
N LEU A 47 -3.41 -8.86 -2.59
CA LEU A 47 -4.10 -7.61 -2.27
C LEU A 47 -5.22 -7.83 -1.27
N TRP A 48 -5.78 -9.03 -1.16
CA TRP A 48 -6.86 -9.36 -0.24
C TRP A 48 -6.42 -9.18 1.22
N PRO A 49 -5.29 -9.75 1.69
CA PRO A 49 -4.73 -9.43 3.00
C PRO A 49 -4.49 -7.94 3.23
N LEU A 50 -4.05 -7.20 2.19
CA LEU A 50 -3.85 -5.76 2.28
C LEU A 50 -5.20 -5.03 2.40
N TYR A 51 -6.19 -5.43 1.61
CA TYR A 51 -7.53 -4.88 1.61
C TYR A 51 -8.23 -5.11 2.96
N THR A 52 -8.17 -6.33 3.50
CA THR A 52 -8.73 -6.63 4.82
C THR A 52 -8.05 -5.84 5.93
N SER A 53 -6.73 -5.59 5.81
CA SER A 53 -6.03 -4.72 6.78
C SER A 53 -6.53 -3.27 6.76
N LEU A 54 -7.08 -2.82 5.62
CA LEU A 54 -7.66 -1.48 5.38
C LEU A 54 -9.17 -1.40 5.61
N GLU A 55 -9.88 -2.52 5.73
CA GLU A 55 -11.35 -2.56 5.82
C GLU A 55 -11.88 -2.02 7.17
N ASP A 56 -11.17 -2.31 8.26
CA ASP A 56 -11.53 -1.81 9.61
C ASP A 56 -11.05 -0.37 9.89
N LEU A 57 -10.53 0.33 8.88
CA LEU A 57 -10.17 1.74 9.01
C LEU A 57 -11.41 2.61 8.82
N THR A 58 -11.58 3.61 9.68
CA THR A 58 -12.57 4.66 9.43
C THR A 58 -12.20 5.45 8.18
N SER A 59 -13.13 6.22 7.61
CA SER A 59 -12.84 7.06 6.44
C SER A 59 -11.64 7.98 6.70
N THR A 60 -11.60 8.60 7.88
CA THR A 60 -10.51 9.50 8.29
C THR A 60 -9.17 8.76 8.36
N GLU A 61 -9.14 7.55 8.94
CA GLU A 61 -7.91 6.75 9.04
C GLU A 61 -7.41 6.29 7.67
N ARG A 62 -8.32 5.90 6.76
CA ARG A 62 -7.99 5.50 5.40
C ARG A 62 -7.44 6.69 4.60
N GLU A 63 -8.03 7.86 4.73
CA GLU A 63 -7.51 9.08 4.10
C GLU A 63 -6.11 9.44 4.64
N CYS A 64 -5.90 9.35 5.96
CA CYS A 64 -4.58 9.57 6.55
C CYS A 64 -3.54 8.59 6.00
N PHE A 65 -3.89 7.31 5.83
CA PHE A 65 -3.01 6.33 5.19
C PHE A 65 -2.73 6.67 3.72
N MET A 66 -3.74 7.11 2.96
CA MET A 66 -3.57 7.52 1.57
C MET A 66 -2.66 8.74 1.42
N ASP A 67 -2.62 9.66 2.38
CA ASP A 67 -1.69 10.79 2.34
C ASP A 67 -0.22 10.34 2.31
N LEU A 68 0.09 9.16 2.86
CA LEU A 68 1.44 8.59 2.82
C LEU A 68 1.93 8.35 1.38
N SER A 69 1.02 8.10 0.44
CA SER A 69 1.34 7.92 -0.98
C SER A 69 1.83 9.20 -1.67
N SER A 70 1.61 10.38 -1.05
CA SER A 70 2.13 11.65 -1.55
C SER A 70 3.62 11.85 -1.27
N PHE A 71 4.21 11.02 -0.41
CA PHE A 71 5.63 11.06 -0.09
C PHE A 71 6.41 10.10 -0.99
N PRO A 72 7.67 10.43 -1.34
CA PRO A 72 8.55 9.51 -2.04
C PRO A 72 8.67 8.15 -1.32
N ASN A 73 8.74 7.07 -2.09
CA ASN A 73 8.92 5.73 -1.54
C ASN A 73 10.24 5.61 -0.75
N ASN A 74 10.24 4.78 0.29
CA ASN A 74 11.41 4.43 1.11
C ASN A 74 12.06 5.59 1.88
N ILE A 75 11.30 6.63 2.24
CA ILE A 75 11.78 7.71 3.11
C ILE A 75 11.26 7.58 4.53
N ARG A 76 12.04 8.09 5.49
CA ARG A 76 11.60 8.22 6.88
C ARG A 76 10.96 9.58 7.10
N ILE A 77 9.70 9.57 7.52
CA ILE A 77 8.95 10.78 7.87
C ILE A 77 8.94 10.92 9.38
N ARG A 78 9.16 12.15 9.88
CA ARG A 78 9.02 12.41 11.32
C ARG A 78 7.55 12.25 11.71
N ALA A 79 7.27 11.34 12.65
CA ALA A 79 5.91 11.11 13.16
C ALA A 79 5.21 12.41 13.58
N ALA A 80 5.94 13.33 14.25
CA ALA A 80 5.41 14.63 14.62
C ALA A 80 4.95 15.47 13.42
N ALA A 81 5.76 15.53 12.35
CA ALA A 81 5.42 16.29 11.15
C ALA A 81 4.20 15.69 10.41
N LEU A 82 4.10 14.36 10.41
CA LEU A 82 2.95 13.65 9.83
C LEU A 82 1.67 13.90 10.63
N MET A 83 1.75 13.83 11.97
CA MET A 83 0.64 14.14 12.86
C MET A 83 0.20 15.60 12.71
N ASP A 84 1.13 16.54 12.68
CA ASP A 84 0.82 17.96 12.47
C ASP A 84 0.13 18.16 11.12
N MET A 85 0.61 17.53 10.05
CA MET A 85 -0.04 17.61 8.74
C MET A 85 -1.49 17.11 8.78
N TRP A 86 -1.75 15.96 9.39
CA TRP A 86 -3.11 15.42 9.50
C TRP A 86 -4.04 16.29 10.35
N VAL A 87 -3.54 16.96 11.41
CA VAL A 87 -4.32 17.94 12.18
C VAL A 87 -4.80 19.09 11.28
N HIS A 88 -3.95 19.55 10.37
CA HIS A 88 -4.27 20.68 9.50
C HIS A 88 -5.15 20.28 8.30
N THR A 89 -4.93 19.10 7.71
CA THR A 89 -5.65 18.66 6.50
C THR A 89 -7.01 18.06 6.80
N ARG A 90 -7.16 17.38 7.94
CA ARG A 90 -8.42 16.75 8.34
C ARG A 90 -9.22 17.61 9.30
N GLY A 91 -8.64 18.66 9.89
CA GLY A 91 -9.31 19.44 10.93
C GLY A 91 -9.65 18.58 12.16
N GLN A 92 -10.35 19.16 13.15
CA GLN A 92 -10.96 18.37 14.21
C GLN A 92 -12.19 17.65 13.66
N ASN A 93 -12.00 16.58 12.89
CA ASN A 93 -13.12 15.79 12.39
C ASN A 93 -13.92 15.16 13.53
N GLU A 94 -15.21 14.99 13.25
CA GLU A 94 -16.33 14.65 14.15
C GLU A 94 -16.16 13.33 14.93
N ASP A 95 -15.19 12.49 14.54
CA ASP A 95 -14.83 11.22 15.20
C ASP A 95 -13.81 11.37 16.36
N GLY A 96 -13.20 12.55 16.55
CA GLY A 96 -12.29 12.83 17.68
C GLY A 96 -11.00 12.00 17.74
N ALA A 97 -10.70 11.21 16.70
CA ALA A 97 -9.51 10.36 16.66
C ALA A 97 -8.24 11.20 16.60
N ARG A 98 -7.45 11.18 17.69
CA ARG A 98 -6.18 11.91 17.75
C ARG A 98 -5.20 11.37 16.70
N PRO A 99 -4.40 12.21 16.02
CA PRO A 99 -3.40 11.76 15.03
C PRO A 99 -2.47 10.66 15.55
N TYR A 100 -2.14 10.70 16.85
CA TYR A 100 -1.37 9.65 17.52
C TYR A 100 -2.09 8.29 17.51
N ASN A 101 -3.40 8.25 17.71
CA ASN A 101 -4.19 7.02 17.69
C ASN A 101 -4.22 6.42 16.28
N ILE A 102 -4.34 7.27 15.25
CA ILE A 102 -4.28 6.85 13.84
C ILE A 102 -2.91 6.24 13.56
N LEU A 103 -1.83 6.94 13.91
CA LEU A 103 -0.45 6.48 13.72
C LEU A 103 -0.19 5.15 14.43
N LYS A 104 -0.66 5.01 15.68
CA LYS A 104 -0.59 3.75 16.42
C LYS A 104 -1.38 2.64 15.74
N LYS A 105 -2.62 2.90 15.32
CA LYS A 105 -3.48 1.90 14.67
C LYS A 105 -2.89 1.42 13.34
N LEU A 106 -2.33 2.31 12.54
CA LEU A 106 -1.65 1.95 11.29
C LEU A 106 -0.42 1.08 11.57
N ALA A 107 0.34 1.38 12.63
CA ALA A 107 1.50 0.57 13.03
C ALA A 107 1.11 -0.81 13.56
N ASP A 108 0.08 -0.88 14.42
CA ASP A 108 -0.46 -2.13 14.96
C ASP A 108 -1.01 -3.05 13.84
N ARG A 109 -1.37 -2.47 12.69
CA ARG A 109 -1.83 -3.19 11.48
C ARG A 109 -0.74 -3.44 10.44
N HIS A 110 0.52 -3.17 10.77
CA HIS A 110 1.66 -3.33 9.87
C HIS A 110 1.57 -2.53 8.55
N LEU A 111 0.77 -1.46 8.54
CA LEU A 111 0.66 -0.55 7.39
C LEU A 111 1.79 0.48 7.36
N ILE A 112 2.42 0.74 8.50
CA ILE A 112 3.61 1.58 8.65
C ILE A 112 4.57 0.96 9.67
N GLU A 113 5.84 1.36 9.57
CA GLU A 113 6.86 1.01 10.56
C GLU A 113 7.26 2.24 11.39
N LEU A 114 7.31 2.08 12.70
CA LEU A 114 7.73 3.14 13.62
C LEU A 114 9.16 2.89 14.10
N PHE A 115 10.02 3.88 13.91
CA PHE A 115 11.39 3.86 14.37
C PHE A 115 11.56 4.76 15.60
N LYS A 116 12.26 4.27 16.62
CA LYS A 116 12.68 5.12 17.74
C LYS A 116 13.85 5.98 17.28
N ARG A 117 13.84 7.26 17.68
CA ARG A 117 15.03 8.11 17.54
C ARG A 117 16.11 7.53 18.46
N THR A 118 17.16 6.97 17.88
CA THR A 118 18.37 6.56 18.60
C THR A 118 19.26 7.77 18.81
#